data_AF-A0A932XX37-F1
#
_entry.id   AF-A0A932XX37-F1
#
_cell.length_a   1.000
_cell.length_b   1.000
_cell.length_c   1.000
_cell.angle_alpha   90.00
_cell.angle_beta   90.00
_cell.angle_gamma   90.00
#
_symmetry.space_group_name_H-M   'P 1'
#
loop_
_entity.id
_entity.type
_entity.pdbx_description
1 polymer ?
#
loop_
_entity_poly.entity_id
_entity_poly.type
_entity_poly.pdbx_seq_one_letter_code
_entity_poly.pdbx_strand_id
1 'polypeptide(L)'
;MVVGVGALGFLVLITRGKGMGLGDVKLGALIGVSLGGVLALLALWAAFLLGAVVGTGLVLAKRARWRGTELSFGPFLALGWLVAVCWGEPILAWYTGL
;
A
#
# COMPACT_ATOMS: atom_id res chain seq x y z
N MET A 1 -8.70 10.13 -14.18
CA MET A 1 -8.22 8.77 -14.53
C MET A 1 -6.85 8.78 -15.21
N VAL A 2 -6.61 9.53 -16.30
CA VAL A 2 -5.33 9.53 -17.05
C VAL A 2 -4.11 9.98 -16.23
N VAL A 3 -4.27 10.97 -15.34
CA VAL A 3 -3.20 11.45 -14.43
C VAL A 3 -2.79 10.39 -13.39
N GLY A 4 -3.72 9.52 -13.02
CA GLY A 4 -3.47 8.48 -12.02
C GLY A 4 -2.57 7.36 -12.54
N VAL A 5 -2.83 6.90 -13.77
CA VAL A 5 -2.04 5.85 -14.43
C VAL A 5 -0.57 6.28 -14.59
N GLY A 6 -0.31 7.56 -14.87
CA GLY A 6 1.05 8.11 -15.04
C GLY A 6 1.84 8.20 -13.72
N ALA A 7 1.23 8.71 -12.65
CA ALA A 7 1.92 8.90 -11.36
C ALA A 7 2.31 7.56 -10.69
N LEU A 8 1.45 6.54 -10.82
CA LEU A 8 1.70 5.22 -10.27
C LEU A 8 2.64 4.38 -11.12
N GLY A 9 2.53 4.48 -12.45
CA GLY A 9 3.51 3.88 -13.35
C GLY A 9 4.92 4.40 -13.07
N PHE A 10 5.07 5.71 -12.80
CA PHE A 10 6.33 6.33 -12.41
C PHE A 10 6.83 5.87 -11.02
N LEU A 11 5.94 5.75 -10.03
CA LEU A 11 6.28 5.24 -8.70
C LEU A 11 6.74 3.78 -8.75
N VAL A 12 6.04 2.91 -9.50
CA VAL A 12 6.40 1.50 -9.69
C VAL A 12 7.75 1.36 -10.43
N LEU A 13 8.02 2.23 -11.40
CA LEU A 13 9.31 2.29 -12.11
C LEU A 13 10.47 2.74 -11.20
N ILE A 14 10.22 3.65 -10.25
CA ILE A 14 11.21 4.12 -9.27
C ILE A 14 11.48 3.07 -8.18
N THR A 15 10.45 2.41 -7.66
CA THR A 15 10.60 1.50 -6.51
C THR A 15 11.24 0.15 -6.92
N ARG A 16 11.29 -0.17 -8.22
CA ARG A 16 12.05 -1.29 -8.83
C ARG A 16 11.99 -2.64 -8.08
N GLY A 17 10.91 -2.93 -7.35
CA GLY A 17 10.74 -4.19 -6.61
C GLY A 17 11.90 -4.56 -5.66
N LYS A 18 12.73 -3.60 -5.23
CA LYS A 18 14.00 -3.92 -4.51
C LYS A 18 13.81 -4.39 -3.07
N GLY A 19 12.58 -4.35 -2.54
CA GLY A 19 12.26 -4.83 -1.18
C GLY A 19 10.88 -5.49 -1.03
N MET A 20 10.16 -5.69 -2.14
CA MET A 20 8.80 -6.27 -2.17
C MET A 20 8.81 -7.43 -3.14
N GLY A 21 8.15 -8.54 -2.78
CA GLY A 21 8.10 -9.72 -3.66
C GLY A 21 7.53 -9.36 -5.03
N LEU A 22 7.93 -10.08 -6.07
CA LEU A 22 7.48 -9.82 -7.45
C LEU A 22 5.94 -9.79 -7.58
N GLY A 23 5.23 -10.54 -6.72
CA GLY A 23 3.77 -10.50 -6.61
C GLY A 23 3.23 -9.17 -6.11
N ASP A 24 3.87 -8.56 -5.11
CA ASP A 24 3.43 -7.29 -4.52
C ASP A 24 3.59 -6.13 -5.51
N VAL A 25 4.60 -6.20 -6.38
CA VAL A 25 4.79 -5.23 -7.47
C VAL A 25 3.64 -5.30 -8.49
N LYS A 26 3.20 -6.50 -8.85
CA LYS A 26 2.04 -6.68 -9.75
C LYS A 26 0.75 -6.16 -9.11
N LEU A 27 0.54 -6.44 -7.83
CA LEU A 27 -0.61 -5.93 -7.09
C LEU A 27 -0.58 -4.40 -7.00
N GLY A 28 0.57 -3.78 -6.69
CA GLY A 28 0.72 -2.33 -6.67
C GLY A 28 0.42 -1.68 -8.02
N ALA A 29 0.83 -2.31 -9.13
CA ALA A 29 0.47 -1.86 -10.47
C ALA A 29 -1.04 -1.92 -10.74
N LEU A 30 -1.71 -3.02 -10.35
CA LEU A 30 -3.16 -3.19 -10.49
C LEU A 30 -3.94 -2.18 -9.64
N ILE A 31 -3.53 -1.97 -8.40
CA ILE A 31 -4.06 -0.96 -7.48
C ILE A 31 -3.93 0.42 -8.12
N GLY A 32 -2.79 0.69 -8.74
CA GLY A 32 -2.57 1.95 -9.42
C GLY A 32 -3.51 2.19 -10.61
N VAL A 33 -3.68 1.18 -11.46
CA VAL A 33 -4.59 1.28 -12.62
C VAL A 33 -6.06 1.36 -12.18
N SER A 34 -6.44 0.67 -11.11
CA SER A 34 -7.83 0.61 -10.64
C SER A 34 -8.29 1.87 -9.91
N LEU A 35 -7.46 2.44 -9.02
CA LEU A 35 -7.84 3.56 -8.16
C LEU A 35 -7.37 4.94 -8.69
N GLY A 36 -6.30 4.97 -9.49
CA GLY A 36 -5.62 6.22 -9.85
C GLY A 36 -4.67 6.73 -8.77
N GLY A 37 -3.95 7.82 -9.07
CA GLY A 37 -2.72 8.26 -8.39
C GLY A 37 -2.87 8.50 -6.90
N VAL A 38 -3.80 9.37 -6.55
CA VAL A 38 -4.00 9.83 -5.17
C VAL A 38 -4.53 8.70 -4.28
N LEU A 39 -5.55 7.97 -4.75
CA LEU A 39 -6.16 6.86 -4.03
C LEU A 39 -5.22 5.66 -3.87
N ALA A 40 -4.35 5.39 -4.85
CA ALA A 40 -3.37 4.31 -4.71
C ALA A 40 -2.21 4.67 -3.78
N LEU A 41 -1.82 5.95 -3.70
CA LEU A 41 -0.90 6.43 -2.64
C LEU A 41 -1.53 6.21 -1.26
N LEU A 42 -2.82 6.51 -1.11
CA LEU A 42 -3.56 6.24 0.11
C LEU A 42 -3.59 4.74 0.43
N ALA A 43 -3.83 3.88 -0.57
CA ALA A 43 -3.82 2.43 -0.42
C ALA A 43 -2.46 1.92 0.06
N LEU A 44 -1.36 2.41 -0.54
CA LEU A 44 0.00 2.05 -0.16
C LEU A 44 0.30 2.51 1.26
N TRP A 45 -0.09 3.74 1.61
CA TRP A 45 0.08 4.28 2.96
C TRP A 45 -0.68 3.45 4.00
N ALA A 46 -1.95 3.10 3.74
CA ALA A 46 -2.74 2.22 4.61
C ALA A 46 -2.11 0.83 4.75
N ALA A 47 -1.57 0.27 3.67
CA ALA A 47 -0.86 -1.00 3.69
C ALA A 47 0.38 -0.96 4.60
N PHE A 48 1.20 0.10 4.50
CA PHE A 48 2.34 0.30 5.39
C PHE A 48 1.91 0.46 6.84
N LEU A 49 0.82 1.19 7.11
CA LEU A 49 0.30 1.38 8.46
C LEU A 49 -0.12 0.04 9.09
N LEU A 50 -0.90 -0.76 8.36
CA LEU A 50 -1.36 -2.07 8.80
C LEU A 50 -0.19 -3.05 8.97
N GLY A 51 0.75 -3.05 8.02
CA GLY A 51 1.97 -3.86 8.09
C GLY A 51 2.84 -3.49 9.28
N ALA A 52 2.95 -2.19 9.61
CA ALA A 52 3.67 -1.71 10.78
C ALA A 52 2.98 -2.14 12.08
N VAL A 53 1.67 -1.94 12.22
CA VAL A 53 0.91 -2.34 13.42
C VAL A 53 1.04 -3.85 13.67
N VAL A 54 0.84 -4.67 12.63
CA VAL A 54 0.93 -6.13 12.75
C VAL A 54 2.38 -6.58 12.97
N GLY A 55 3.34 -6.00 12.24
CA GLY A 55 4.77 -6.30 12.40
C GLY A 55 5.28 -5.96 13.80
N THR A 56 4.97 -4.77 14.31
CA THR A 56 5.33 -4.36 15.68
C THR A 56 4.64 -5.24 16.72
N GLY A 57 3.36 -5.60 16.52
CA GLY A 57 2.64 -6.52 17.41
C GLY A 57 3.29 -7.91 17.47
N LEU A 58 3.70 -8.46 16.32
CA LEU A 58 4.42 -9.75 16.22
C LEU A 58 5.77 -9.72 16.93
N VAL A 59 6.50 -8.61 16.81
CA VAL A 59 7.78 -8.40 17.50
C VAL A 59 7.59 -8.29 19.01
N LEU A 60 6.59 -7.52 19.47
CA LEU A 60 6.26 -7.37 20.89
C LEU A 60 5.80 -8.69 21.51
N ALA A 61 5.06 -9.51 20.75
CA ALA A 61 4.64 -10.85 21.15
C ALA A 61 5.79 -11.89 21.14
N LYS A 62 7.04 -11.48 20.87
CA LYS A 62 8.22 -12.34 20.68
C LYS A 62 8.04 -13.45 19.65
N ARG A 63 7.06 -13.33 18.77
CA ARG A 63 6.79 -14.28 17.67
C ARG A 63 7.52 -13.93 16.38
N ALA A 64 8.06 -12.71 16.28
CA ALA A 64 8.94 -12.28 15.21
C ALA A 64 10.22 -11.67 15.77
N ARG A 65 11.32 -11.77 15.03
CA ARG A 65 12.57 -11.07 15.34
C ARG A 65 12.60 -9.75 14.61
N TRP A 66 13.23 -8.75 15.20
CA TRP A 66 13.48 -7.43 14.59
C TRP A 66 14.20 -7.51 13.23
N ARG A 67 14.92 -8.61 12.96
CA ARG A 67 15.63 -8.88 11.71
C ARG A 67 15.37 -10.32 11.26
N GLY A 68 15.09 -10.50 9.98
CA GLY A 68 14.97 -11.81 9.32
C GLY A 68 13.56 -12.39 9.24
N THR A 69 12.55 -11.74 9.81
CA THR A 69 11.15 -12.12 9.56
C THR A 69 10.68 -11.42 8.28
N GLU A 70 10.62 -12.17 7.18
CA GLU A 70 10.01 -11.71 5.94
C GLU A 70 8.49 -11.68 6.11
N LEU A 71 7.95 -10.49 6.32
CA LEU A 71 6.52 -10.27 6.34
C LEU A 71 6.03 -10.07 4.91
N SER A 72 5.17 -10.96 4.42
CA SER A 72 4.59 -10.81 3.09
C SER A 72 3.77 -9.51 3.02
N PHE A 73 4.15 -8.60 2.12
CA PHE A 73 3.51 -7.28 2.04
C PHE A 73 2.17 -7.34 1.26
N GLY A 74 2.00 -8.33 0.39
CA GLY A 74 0.82 -8.51 -0.46
C GLY A 74 -0.53 -8.48 0.27
N PRO A 75 -0.72 -9.22 1.38
CA PRO A 75 -1.97 -9.17 2.15
C PRO A 75 -2.28 -7.77 2.69
N PHE A 76 -1.27 -7.05 3.18
CA PHE A 76 -1.44 -5.67 3.66
C PHE A 76 -1.73 -4.71 2.52
N LEU A 77 -1.14 -4.95 1.35
CA LEU A 77 -1.41 -4.18 0.14
C LEU A 77 -2.86 -4.37 -0.34
N ALA A 78 -3.36 -5.61 -0.29
CA ALA A 78 -4.76 -5.90 -0.61
C ALA A 78 -5.74 -5.24 0.38
N LEU A 79 -5.41 -5.25 1.67
CA LEU A 79 -6.19 -4.54 2.68
C LEU A 79 -6.16 -3.02 2.47
N GLY A 80 -4.98 -2.45 2.17
CA GLY A 80 -4.84 -1.03 1.85
C GLY A 80 -5.63 -0.61 0.62
N TRP A 81 -5.66 -1.44 -0.42
CA TRP A 81 -6.53 -1.23 -1.59
C TRP A 81 -8.01 -1.23 -1.19
N LEU A 82 -8.44 -2.18 -0.37
CA LEU A 82 -9.83 -2.27 0.09
C LEU A 82 -10.24 -1.04 0.90
N VAL A 83 -9.33 -0.54 1.76
CA VAL A 83 -9.53 0.73 2.49
C VAL A 83 -9.66 1.90 1.53
N ALA A 84 -8.79 2.00 0.51
CA ALA A 84 -8.84 3.08 -0.46
C ALA A 84 -10.08 3.03 -1.37
N VAL A 85 -10.58 1.85 -1.73
CA VAL A 85 -11.84 1.71 -2.50
C VAL A 85 -13.04 2.12 -1.66
N CYS A 86 -13.12 1.66 -0.41
CA CYS A 86 -14.30 1.87 0.43
C CYS A 86 -14.32 3.26 1.10
N TRP A 87 -13.16 3.80 1.49
CA TRP A 87 -13.06 5.06 2.24
C TRP A 87 -12.17 6.11 1.59
N GLY A 88 -11.58 5.84 0.42
CA GLY A 88 -10.63 6.78 -0.17
C GLY A 88 -11.22 8.15 -0.52
N GLU A 89 -12.40 8.17 -1.14
CA GLU A 89 -13.12 9.42 -1.44
C GLU A 89 -13.48 10.23 -0.19
N PRO A 90 -14.14 9.67 0.85
CA PRO A 90 -14.44 10.45 2.05
C PRO A 90 -13.18 10.88 2.82
N ILE A 91 -12.11 10.08 2.81
CA ILE A 91 -10.82 10.47 3.42
C ILE A 91 -10.22 11.66 2.68
N LEU A 92 -10.28 11.66 1.35
CA LEU A 92 -9.78 12.78 0.53
C LEU A 92 -10.61 14.03 0.71
N ALA A 93 -11.95 13.90 0.72
CA ALA A 93 -12.85 15.02 1.00
C ALA A 93 -12.55 15.67 2.36
N TRP A 94 -12.40 14.84 3.40
CA TRP A 94 -12.00 15.29 4.74
C TRP A 94 -10.64 16.02 4.72
N TYR A 95 -9.66 15.50 3.99
CA TYR A 95 -8.33 16.08 3.92
C TYR A 95 -8.31 17.42 3.15
N THR A 96 -9.12 17.54 2.10
CA THR A 96 -9.26 18.78 1.33
C THR A 96 -10.20 19.80 1.97
N GLY A 97 -10.89 19.43 3.07
CA GLY A 97 -11.79 20.31 3.81
C GLY A 97 -13.01 20.78 3.01
N LEU A 98 -13.46 19.98 2.04
CA LEU A 98 -14.67 20.21 1.23
C LEU A 98 -15.83 19.36 1.74
#